data_AF-A0A536DBF2-F1
#
_entry.id   AF-A0A536DBF2-F1
#
_cell.length_a   1.000
_cell.length_b   1.000
_cell.length_c   1.000
_cell.angle_alpha   90.00
_cell.angle_beta   90.00
_cell.angle_gamma   90.00
#
_symmetry.space_group_name_H-M   'P 1'
#
loop_
_entity.id
_entity.type
_entity.pdbx_description
1 polymer ?
#
loop_
_entity_poly.entity_id
_entity_poly.type
_entity_poly.pdbx_seq_one_letter_code
_entity_poly.pdbx_strand_id
1 'polypeptide(L)'
;MPDFRVLYTDRGDYSQDLDLEQPLYEAIGAEIIDARLDHNALDWDSYARYLKDADALICFRVPVQRRALEAAPRLKVAVRSGVGYENFDLAAFAERGIPACNVPDYGSEEVAVHALAQMLALRRRVVFFDRTLREGYWRGAPGSLPMRRLSQQTVGIVGLGRIGREFARRAGPIFGRVLACDPYIPASDFVAAGAEAVELDELLARSDAVTLHVPLTSRTRHLIGARELTLMNPSAVLVNTARGAVVDQLALAEALTSHVIEGAACDVWEREPALFDHPLFQCENFIGSPHIAGISIESQIDNRTKQAQEVVRVLSGQPPVNPVLAED
;
A
#
# COMPACT_ATOMS: atom_id res chain seq x y z
N MET A 1 36.87 15.73 0.43
CA MET A 1 35.80 15.16 -0.43
C MET A 1 34.94 14.30 0.49
N PRO A 2 33.62 14.23 0.29
CA PRO A 2 32.78 13.35 1.09
C PRO A 2 33.20 11.89 0.88
N ASP A 3 33.09 11.09 1.93
CA ASP A 3 33.45 9.66 1.92
C ASP A 3 32.41 8.84 1.16
N PHE A 4 31.15 9.28 1.15
CA PHE A 4 30.05 8.63 0.45
C PHE A 4 29.09 9.64 -0.21
N ARG A 5 28.39 9.18 -1.25
CA ARG A 5 27.33 9.93 -1.94
C ARG A 5 26.02 9.17 -1.89
N VAL A 6 24.99 9.77 -1.30
CA VAL A 6 23.65 9.19 -1.15
C VAL A 6 22.70 9.84 -2.13
N LEU A 7 22.26 9.08 -3.14
CA LEU A 7 21.34 9.55 -4.16
C LEU A 7 19.90 9.38 -3.72
N TYR A 8 19.16 10.48 -3.63
CA TYR A 8 17.70 10.49 -3.62
C TYR A 8 17.21 10.68 -5.04
N THR A 9 16.63 9.62 -5.62
CA THR A 9 16.09 9.66 -6.99
C THR A 9 14.83 10.49 -7.06
N ASP A 10 13.88 10.21 -6.17
CA ASP A 10 12.66 10.98 -5.90
C ASP A 10 12.31 10.89 -4.41
N ARG A 11 11.62 11.90 -3.87
CA ARG A 11 11.34 12.02 -2.42
C ARG A 11 9.88 11.75 -2.03
N GLY A 12 9.07 11.28 -2.98
CA GLY A 12 7.61 11.30 -2.85
C GLY A 12 7.06 12.73 -2.74
N ASP A 13 5.72 12.86 -2.69
CA ASP A 13 5.07 14.17 -2.79
C ASP A 13 5.09 14.97 -1.45
N TYR A 14 5.73 14.42 -0.41
CA TYR A 14 5.53 14.84 0.99
C TYR A 14 6.79 15.35 1.70
N SER A 15 7.96 15.25 1.08
CA SER A 15 9.23 15.79 1.61
C SER A 15 9.67 16.99 0.76
N GLN A 16 9.69 18.17 1.37
CA GLN A 16 10.18 19.40 0.74
C GLN A 16 11.66 19.67 1.07
N ASP A 17 12.13 19.15 2.21
CA ASP A 17 13.49 19.30 2.76
C ASP A 17 14.14 17.93 3.03
N LEU A 18 15.41 17.93 3.50
CA LEU A 18 16.12 16.76 4.01
C LEU A 18 16.70 16.98 5.41
N ASP A 19 16.03 17.79 6.23
CA ASP A 19 16.57 18.20 7.53
C ASP A 19 16.65 17.04 8.53
N LEU A 20 15.84 15.99 8.32
CA LEU A 20 15.90 14.76 9.12
C LEU A 20 17.09 13.88 8.75
N GLU A 21 17.41 13.80 7.46
CA GLU A 21 18.41 12.88 6.92
C GLU A 21 19.81 13.49 6.90
N GLN A 22 19.91 14.81 6.72
CA GLN A 22 21.18 15.53 6.64
C GLN A 22 22.11 15.28 7.85
N PRO A 23 21.66 15.40 9.12
CA PRO A 23 22.53 15.15 10.26
C PRO A 23 23.03 13.70 10.36
N LEU A 24 22.24 12.73 9.87
CA LEU A 24 22.59 11.32 9.87
C LEU A 24 23.72 11.02 8.88
N TYR A 25 23.69 11.66 7.71
CA TYR A 25 24.72 11.48 6.69
C TYR A 25 26.00 12.25 7.00
N GLU A 26 25.89 13.46 7.56
CA GLU A 26 27.06 14.23 8.02
C GLU A 26 27.90 13.45 9.04
N ALA A 27 27.24 12.68 9.92
CA ALA A 27 27.90 11.84 10.92
C ALA A 27 28.82 10.75 10.34
N ILE A 28 28.63 10.37 9.07
CA ILE A 28 29.46 9.39 8.36
C ILE A 28 30.22 9.99 7.16
N GLY A 29 30.30 11.32 7.07
CA GLY A 29 30.97 12.00 5.97
C GLY A 29 30.29 11.82 4.60
N ALA A 30 28.98 11.53 4.59
CA ALA A 30 28.20 11.34 3.37
C ALA A 30 27.53 12.65 2.92
N GLU A 31 27.48 12.89 1.61
CA GLU A 31 26.69 13.98 1.01
C GLU A 31 25.40 13.46 0.38
N ILE A 32 24.36 14.30 0.36
CA ILE A 32 23.11 13.99 -0.33
C ILE A 32 23.13 14.57 -1.74
N ILE A 33 22.78 13.72 -2.71
CA ILE A 33 22.45 14.13 -4.08
C ILE A 33 20.93 14.05 -4.24
N ASP A 34 20.27 15.20 -4.35
CA ASP A 34 18.83 15.27 -4.63
C ASP A 34 18.57 15.41 -6.13
N ALA A 35 18.18 14.33 -6.79
CA ALA A 35 18.02 14.32 -8.24
C ALA A 35 16.63 14.76 -8.72
N ARG A 36 15.59 14.66 -7.88
CA ARG A 36 14.20 15.02 -8.19
C ARG A 36 13.73 14.54 -9.56
N LEU A 37 14.00 13.28 -9.87
CA LEU A 37 13.67 12.68 -11.16
C LEU A 37 12.15 12.49 -11.27
N ASP A 38 11.61 12.76 -12.46
CA ASP A 38 10.22 12.46 -12.77
C ASP A 38 10.09 11.00 -13.24
N HIS A 39 9.48 10.15 -12.41
CA HIS A 39 9.22 8.75 -12.74
C HIS A 39 8.28 8.57 -13.94
N ASN A 40 7.46 9.58 -14.30
CA ASN A 40 6.57 9.53 -15.47
C ASN A 40 7.27 9.96 -16.77
N ALA A 41 8.38 10.67 -16.66
CA ALA A 41 9.14 11.22 -17.79
C ALA A 41 10.65 11.10 -17.53
N LEU A 42 11.09 9.89 -17.18
CA LEU A 42 12.45 9.64 -16.72
C LEU A 42 13.47 9.87 -17.85
N ASP A 43 14.30 10.92 -17.70
CA ASP A 43 15.46 11.13 -18.56
C ASP A 43 16.61 10.20 -18.16
N TRP A 44 16.89 9.22 -19.02
CA TRP A 44 17.89 8.20 -18.77
C TRP A 44 19.30 8.78 -18.62
N ASP A 45 19.67 9.76 -19.44
CA ASP A 45 21.03 10.29 -19.44
C ASP A 45 21.33 11.03 -18.14
N SER A 46 20.37 11.81 -17.63
CA SER A 46 20.47 12.43 -16.31
C SER A 46 20.49 11.38 -15.20
N TYR A 47 19.62 10.37 -15.24
CA TYR A 47 19.57 9.33 -14.22
C TYR A 47 20.90 8.55 -14.12
N ALA A 48 21.45 8.12 -15.26
CA ALA A 48 22.72 7.40 -15.33
C ALA A 48 23.91 8.22 -14.78
N ARG A 49 23.91 9.55 -14.96
CA ARG A 49 24.96 10.43 -14.40
C ARG A 49 24.93 10.43 -12.87
N TYR A 50 23.74 10.50 -12.27
CA TYR A 50 23.61 10.44 -10.81
C TYR A 50 24.01 9.07 -10.25
N LEU A 51 23.62 7.99 -10.94
CA LEU A 51 23.93 6.62 -10.53
C LEU A 51 25.43 6.32 -10.51
N LYS A 52 26.19 6.87 -11.47
CA LYS A 52 27.62 6.60 -11.65
C LYS A 52 28.45 6.79 -10.39
N ASP A 53 28.13 7.82 -9.61
CA ASP A 53 28.90 8.21 -8.43
C ASP A 53 28.21 7.86 -7.10
N ALA A 54 27.02 7.26 -7.13
CA ALA A 54 26.24 6.95 -5.93
C ALA A 54 26.82 5.73 -5.18
N ASP A 55 27.08 5.89 -3.88
CA ASP A 55 27.44 4.79 -2.98
C ASP A 55 26.19 4.18 -2.32
N ALA A 56 25.12 4.96 -2.19
CA ALA A 56 23.80 4.50 -1.75
C ALA A 56 22.68 5.17 -2.56
N LEU A 57 21.54 4.50 -2.65
CA LEU A 57 20.36 5.00 -3.36
C LEU A 57 19.12 4.91 -2.47
N ILE A 58 18.33 5.98 -2.42
CA ILE A 58 16.96 5.99 -1.91
C ILE A 58 16.03 6.33 -3.09
N CYS A 59 14.95 5.56 -3.21
CA CYS A 59 13.91 5.82 -4.19
C CYS A 59 12.52 5.67 -3.62
N PHE A 60 11.56 6.36 -4.21
CA PHE A 60 10.15 6.17 -3.94
C PHE A 60 9.43 5.49 -5.12
N ARG A 61 9.41 6.14 -6.30
CA ARG A 61 8.74 5.63 -7.51
C ARG A 61 9.68 5.34 -8.68
N VAL A 62 10.88 5.95 -8.72
CA VAL A 62 11.81 5.73 -9.84
C VAL A 62 12.18 4.24 -9.94
N PRO A 63 12.07 3.60 -11.12
CA PRO A 63 12.44 2.20 -11.29
C PRO A 63 13.95 1.96 -11.15
N VAL A 64 14.33 1.01 -10.28
CA VAL A 64 15.72 0.56 -10.10
C VAL A 64 15.85 -0.85 -10.67
N GLN A 65 15.85 -0.88 -11.99
CA GLN A 65 15.94 -2.12 -12.79
C GLN A 65 17.40 -2.44 -13.14
N ARG A 66 17.66 -3.60 -13.75
CA ARG A 66 19.00 -4.03 -14.19
C ARG A 66 19.86 -2.92 -14.82
N ARG A 67 19.30 -2.16 -15.76
CA ARG A 67 19.99 -1.06 -16.45
C ARG A 67 20.49 0.02 -15.48
N ALA A 68 19.70 0.35 -14.45
CA ALA A 68 20.08 1.32 -13.41
C ALA A 68 21.22 0.78 -12.56
N LEU A 69 21.18 -0.51 -12.22
CA LEU A 69 22.25 -1.16 -11.49
C LEU A 69 23.55 -1.18 -12.30
N GLU A 70 23.51 -1.53 -13.58
CA GLU A 70 24.69 -1.50 -14.47
C GLU A 70 25.34 -0.11 -14.54
N ALA A 71 24.55 0.95 -14.46
CA ALA A 71 25.03 2.34 -14.44
C ALA A 71 25.55 2.80 -13.05
N ALA A 72 25.44 1.98 -12.01
CA ALA A 72 25.79 2.31 -10.62
C ALA A 72 26.95 1.43 -10.10
N PRO A 73 28.20 1.65 -10.55
CA PRO A 73 29.34 0.77 -10.24
C PRO A 73 29.78 0.83 -8.77
N ARG A 74 29.42 1.90 -8.05
CA ARG A 74 29.81 2.14 -6.65
C ARG A 74 28.72 1.78 -5.63
N LEU A 75 27.53 1.43 -6.10
CA LEU A 75 26.36 1.25 -5.24
C LEU A 75 26.58 0.10 -4.25
N LYS A 76 26.35 0.39 -2.97
CA LYS A 76 26.50 -0.54 -1.83
C LYS A 76 25.16 -0.92 -1.20
N VAL A 77 24.13 -0.09 -1.37
CA VAL A 77 22.77 -0.33 -0.85
C VAL A 77 21.75 0.47 -1.63
N ALA A 78 20.57 -0.10 -1.84
CA ALA A 78 19.39 0.64 -2.28
C ALA A 78 18.25 0.48 -1.27
N VAL A 79 17.58 1.56 -0.90
CA VAL A 79 16.44 1.55 0.00
C VAL A 79 15.21 2.10 -0.72
N ARG A 80 14.17 1.27 -0.83
CA ARG A 80 12.86 1.72 -1.26
C ARG A 80 12.18 2.41 -0.08
N SER A 81 11.88 3.69 -0.25
CA SER A 81 11.07 4.52 0.65
C SER A 81 9.64 3.99 0.74
N GLY A 82 9.40 3.10 1.69
CA GLY A 82 8.11 2.54 2.06
C GLY A 82 7.99 1.02 1.89
N VAL A 83 6.76 0.47 1.94
CA VAL A 83 6.55 -0.99 2.07
C VAL A 83 6.71 -1.76 0.76
N GLY A 84 6.10 -1.28 -0.33
CA GLY A 84 6.20 -1.91 -1.65
C GLY A 84 7.60 -1.85 -2.22
N TYR A 85 7.95 -2.77 -3.12
CA TYR A 85 9.25 -2.80 -3.79
C TYR A 85 9.14 -3.28 -5.24
N GLU A 86 7.98 -3.12 -5.86
CA GLU A 86 7.68 -3.58 -7.22
C GLU A 86 8.53 -2.85 -8.27
N ASN A 87 9.10 -1.69 -7.93
CA ASN A 87 9.99 -0.92 -8.78
C ASN A 87 11.46 -1.39 -8.74
N PHE A 88 11.78 -2.44 -7.97
CA PHE A 88 13.12 -3.05 -7.88
C PHE A 88 13.22 -4.36 -8.67
N ASP A 89 14.32 -4.53 -9.41
CA ASP A 89 14.72 -5.82 -9.98
C ASP A 89 15.55 -6.60 -8.97
N LEU A 90 14.89 -7.34 -8.08
CA LEU A 90 15.53 -8.06 -6.98
C LEU A 90 16.52 -9.13 -7.47
N ALA A 91 16.29 -9.72 -8.64
CA ALA A 91 17.23 -10.67 -9.25
C ALA A 91 18.54 -9.98 -9.64
N ALA A 92 18.45 -8.81 -10.28
CA ALA A 92 19.65 -8.03 -10.62
C ALA A 92 20.38 -7.48 -9.39
N PHE A 93 19.68 -7.15 -8.30
CA PHE A 93 20.31 -6.83 -7.01
C PHE A 93 21.10 -8.02 -6.44
N ALA A 94 20.48 -9.22 -6.44
CA ALA A 94 21.10 -10.44 -5.96
C ALA A 94 22.35 -10.83 -6.76
N GLU A 95 22.30 -10.77 -8.09
CA GLU A 95 23.44 -11.03 -8.98
C GLU A 95 24.64 -10.10 -8.69
N ARG A 96 24.39 -8.86 -8.29
CA ARG A 96 25.43 -7.89 -7.93
C ARG A 96 25.87 -7.96 -6.46
N GLY A 97 25.18 -8.76 -5.64
CA GLY A 97 25.43 -8.81 -4.20
C GLY A 97 25.15 -7.48 -3.48
N ILE A 98 24.23 -6.67 -4.01
CA ILE A 98 23.86 -5.38 -3.42
C ILE A 98 22.56 -5.57 -2.64
N PRO A 99 22.51 -5.25 -1.33
CA PRO A 99 21.28 -5.29 -0.56
C PRO A 99 20.27 -4.26 -1.11
N ALA A 100 19.09 -4.76 -1.46
CA ALA A 100 17.89 -3.97 -1.60
C ALA A 100 17.12 -4.04 -0.27
N CYS A 101 16.71 -2.88 0.26
CA CYS A 101 15.95 -2.78 1.50
C CYS A 101 14.65 -2.00 1.29
N ASN A 102 13.71 -2.14 2.21
CA ASN A 102 12.49 -1.32 2.26
C ASN A 102 12.23 -0.80 3.69
N VAL A 103 11.15 -0.05 3.88
CA VAL A 103 10.68 0.37 5.21
C VAL A 103 9.31 -0.28 5.45
N PRO A 104 9.25 -1.48 6.05
CA PRO A 104 8.03 -2.30 6.01
C PRO A 104 6.98 -1.94 7.08
N ASP A 105 7.33 -1.12 8.07
CA ASP A 105 6.51 -0.91 9.27
C ASP A 105 6.03 0.54 9.47
N TYR A 106 6.55 1.53 8.74
CA TYR A 106 6.30 2.97 8.99
C TYR A 106 4.84 3.43 8.91
N GLY A 107 3.98 2.70 8.17
CA GLY A 107 2.60 3.12 7.89
C GLY A 107 1.56 2.04 8.18
N SER A 108 1.91 1.02 8.98
CA SER A 108 1.00 -0.12 9.20
C SER A 108 -0.30 0.28 9.90
N GLU A 109 -0.19 1.22 10.86
CA GLU A 109 -1.34 1.77 11.57
C GLU A 109 -2.20 2.64 10.65
N GLU A 110 -1.58 3.56 9.91
CA GLU A 110 -2.25 4.46 8.98
C GLU A 110 -3.07 3.68 7.95
N VAL A 111 -2.46 2.68 7.29
CA VAL A 111 -3.16 1.90 6.26
C VAL A 111 -4.35 1.13 6.85
N ALA A 112 -4.20 0.55 8.04
CA ALA A 112 -5.27 -0.17 8.72
C ALA A 112 -6.42 0.76 9.13
N VAL A 113 -6.10 1.95 9.66
CA VAL A 113 -7.08 2.97 10.05
C VAL A 113 -7.79 3.52 8.81
N HIS A 114 -7.07 3.78 7.71
CA HIS A 114 -7.64 4.28 6.47
C HIS A 114 -8.59 3.27 5.83
N ALA A 115 -8.21 1.99 5.78
CA ALA A 115 -9.09 0.92 5.31
C ALA A 115 -10.37 0.82 6.14
N LEU A 116 -10.24 0.90 7.47
CA LEU A 116 -11.40 0.89 8.37
C LEU A 116 -12.25 2.15 8.19
N ALA A 117 -11.65 3.32 8.00
CA ALA A 117 -12.35 4.57 7.75
C ALA A 117 -13.16 4.50 6.45
N GLN A 118 -12.56 4.02 5.35
CA GLN A 118 -13.27 3.78 4.08
C GLN A 118 -14.41 2.77 4.24
N MET A 119 -14.17 1.67 4.96
CA MET A 119 -15.20 0.67 5.24
C MET A 119 -16.37 1.27 6.02
N LEU A 120 -16.10 2.01 7.10
CA LEU A 120 -17.13 2.67 7.89
C LEU A 120 -17.87 3.74 7.07
N ALA A 121 -17.17 4.48 6.21
CA ALA A 121 -17.76 5.47 5.32
C ALA A 121 -18.74 4.83 4.33
N LEU A 122 -18.44 3.64 3.81
CA LEU A 122 -19.38 2.85 3.01
C LEU A 122 -20.57 2.36 3.85
N ARG A 123 -20.31 1.66 4.95
CA ARG A 123 -21.36 1.05 5.81
C ARG A 123 -22.31 2.08 6.43
N ARG A 124 -21.81 3.29 6.68
CA ARG A 124 -22.57 4.41 7.25
C ARG A 124 -22.94 5.49 6.23
N ARG A 125 -22.60 5.27 4.95
CA ARG A 125 -22.93 6.16 3.82
C ARG A 125 -22.51 7.61 4.06
N VAL A 126 -21.38 7.82 4.74
CA VAL A 126 -20.92 9.14 5.18
C VAL A 126 -20.66 10.05 3.98
N VAL A 127 -19.89 9.54 3.00
CA VAL A 127 -19.54 10.30 1.78
C VAL A 127 -20.78 10.59 0.93
N PHE A 128 -21.69 9.62 0.84
CA PHE A 128 -22.96 9.80 0.11
C PHE A 128 -23.79 10.93 0.72
N PHE A 129 -24.07 10.89 2.02
CA PHE A 129 -24.90 11.91 2.66
C PHE A 129 -24.23 13.30 2.68
N ASP A 130 -22.91 13.38 2.87
CA ASP A 130 -22.17 14.64 2.73
C ASP A 130 -22.36 15.24 1.32
N ARG A 131 -22.18 14.44 0.26
CA ARG A 131 -22.38 14.86 -1.12
C ARG A 131 -23.81 15.39 -1.36
N THR A 132 -24.82 14.61 -0.95
CA THR A 132 -26.23 15.01 -1.16
C THR A 132 -26.59 16.32 -0.46
N LEU A 133 -26.06 16.58 0.74
CA LEU A 133 -26.29 17.85 1.44
C LEU A 133 -25.63 19.02 0.72
N ARG A 134 -24.41 18.85 0.19
CA ARG A 134 -23.72 19.89 -0.59
C ARG A 134 -24.43 20.22 -1.90
N GLU A 135 -25.12 19.24 -2.48
CA GLU A 135 -25.97 19.40 -3.65
C GLU A 135 -27.34 20.04 -3.32
N GLY A 136 -27.60 20.37 -2.05
CA GLY A 136 -28.83 21.03 -1.60
C GLY A 136 -29.97 20.07 -1.26
N TYR A 137 -29.73 18.76 -1.23
CA TYR A 137 -30.74 17.76 -0.87
C TYR A 137 -30.73 17.49 0.64
N TRP A 138 -31.73 18.04 1.35
CA TRP A 138 -31.99 17.69 2.74
C TRP A 138 -32.93 16.48 2.82
N ARG A 139 -32.39 15.27 2.71
CA ARG A 139 -33.15 14.01 2.79
C ARG A 139 -32.60 13.13 3.91
N GLY A 140 -33.47 12.64 4.78
CA GLY A 140 -33.14 11.52 5.67
C GLY A 140 -32.95 10.23 4.86
N ALA A 141 -32.33 9.21 5.45
CA ALA A 141 -32.13 7.93 4.77
C ALA A 141 -33.50 7.33 4.35
N PRO A 142 -33.80 7.20 3.04
CA PRO A 142 -35.01 6.50 2.61
C PRO A 142 -34.91 5.02 3.00
N GLY A 143 -36.04 4.35 3.22
CA GLY A 143 -36.06 2.92 3.59
C GLY A 143 -35.34 1.99 2.59
N SER A 144 -35.10 2.46 1.37
CA SER A 144 -34.33 1.78 0.32
C SER A 144 -32.81 1.85 0.49
N LEU A 145 -32.28 2.62 1.46
CA LEU A 145 -30.84 2.71 1.78
C LEU A 145 -30.58 2.26 3.23
N PRO A 146 -30.84 0.99 3.58
CA PRO A 146 -30.72 0.52 4.95
C PRO A 146 -29.25 0.49 5.41
N MET A 147 -28.98 1.06 6.60
CA MET A 147 -27.70 0.91 7.28
C MET A 147 -27.82 -0.14 8.38
N ARG A 148 -27.02 -1.20 8.29
CA ARG A 148 -27.03 -2.30 9.28
C ARG A 148 -26.08 -2.00 10.44
N ARG A 149 -26.41 -2.54 11.62
CA ARG A 149 -25.57 -2.42 12.82
C ARG A 149 -24.33 -3.28 12.67
N LEU A 150 -23.14 -2.66 12.74
CA LEU A 150 -21.84 -3.33 12.54
C LEU A 150 -21.58 -4.48 13.51
N SER A 151 -22.02 -4.38 14.77
CA SER A 151 -21.90 -5.46 15.76
C SER A 151 -22.74 -6.70 15.44
N GLN A 152 -23.54 -6.68 14.37
CA GLN A 152 -24.28 -7.83 13.84
C GLN A 152 -23.71 -8.31 12.50
N GLN A 153 -22.60 -7.73 12.07
CA GLN A 153 -21.97 -7.99 10.78
C GLN A 153 -20.65 -8.74 10.94
N THR A 154 -20.28 -9.46 9.90
CA THR A 154 -19.01 -10.18 9.78
C THR A 154 -18.06 -9.38 8.88
N VAL A 155 -16.84 -9.13 9.37
CA VAL A 155 -15.75 -8.56 8.56
C VAL A 155 -14.75 -9.65 8.17
N GLY A 156 -14.40 -9.71 6.90
CA GLY A 156 -13.42 -10.63 6.34
C GLY A 156 -12.12 -9.91 5.98
N ILE A 157 -11.00 -10.47 6.42
CA ILE A 157 -9.65 -9.94 6.16
C ILE A 157 -8.89 -10.90 5.25
N VAL A 158 -8.52 -10.45 4.06
CA VAL A 158 -7.66 -11.23 3.15
C VAL A 158 -6.22 -10.76 3.33
N GLY A 159 -5.37 -11.62 3.89
CA GLY A 159 -4.00 -11.30 4.31
C GLY A 159 -3.95 -10.80 5.75
N LEU A 160 -3.34 -11.58 6.65
CA LEU A 160 -3.23 -11.30 8.08
C LEU A 160 -1.77 -11.07 8.48
N GLY A 161 -1.07 -10.26 7.67
CA GLY A 161 0.25 -9.69 7.98
C GLY A 161 0.17 -8.50 8.93
N ARG A 162 1.18 -7.60 8.91
CA ARG A 162 1.26 -6.44 9.82
C ARG A 162 0.00 -5.57 9.78
N ILE A 163 -0.40 -5.12 8.58
CA ILE A 163 -1.58 -4.27 8.38
C ILE A 163 -2.87 -5.03 8.70
N GLY A 164 -3.01 -6.28 8.24
CA GLY A 164 -4.21 -7.08 8.49
C GLY A 164 -4.47 -7.32 9.98
N ARG A 165 -3.42 -7.57 10.77
CA ARG A 165 -3.53 -7.70 12.24
C ARG A 165 -3.91 -6.39 12.90
N GLU A 166 -3.34 -5.28 12.44
CA GLU A 166 -3.63 -3.96 12.98
C GLU A 166 -5.04 -3.48 12.65
N PHE A 167 -5.56 -3.91 11.49
CA PHE A 167 -6.96 -3.79 11.12
C PHE A 167 -7.84 -4.67 12.03
N ALA A 168 -7.52 -5.97 12.18
CA ALA A 168 -8.29 -6.90 13.02
C ALA A 168 -8.45 -6.37 14.46
N ARG A 169 -7.35 -5.84 15.04
CA ARG A 169 -7.33 -5.24 16.37
C ARG A 169 -8.32 -4.08 16.54
N ARG A 170 -8.48 -3.24 15.50
CA ARG A 170 -9.41 -2.08 15.52
C ARG A 170 -10.83 -2.45 15.13
N ALA A 171 -10.98 -3.39 14.21
CA ALA A 171 -12.27 -3.82 13.70
C ALA A 171 -12.99 -4.74 14.71
N GLY A 172 -12.26 -5.53 15.49
CA GLY A 172 -12.81 -6.50 16.45
C GLY A 172 -13.86 -5.91 17.42
N PRO A 173 -13.61 -4.75 18.07
CA PRO A 173 -14.61 -4.11 18.93
C PRO A 173 -15.82 -3.51 18.20
N ILE A 174 -15.77 -3.38 16.88
CA ILE A 174 -16.81 -2.72 16.06
C ILE A 174 -17.74 -3.76 15.41
N PHE A 175 -17.15 -4.85 14.92
CA PHE A 175 -17.86 -5.91 14.20
C PHE A 175 -18.22 -7.08 15.11
N GLY A 176 -19.29 -7.81 14.77
CA GLY A 176 -19.74 -8.95 15.57
C GLY A 176 -18.83 -10.19 15.41
N ARG A 177 -18.18 -10.33 14.25
CA ARG A 177 -17.29 -11.44 13.92
C ARG A 177 -16.17 -10.98 12.99
N VAL A 178 -14.98 -11.53 13.17
CA VAL A 178 -13.81 -11.33 12.30
C VAL A 178 -13.41 -12.66 11.69
N LEU A 179 -13.40 -12.74 10.36
CA LEU A 179 -12.84 -13.84 9.59
C LEU A 179 -11.53 -13.39 8.96
N ALA A 180 -10.60 -14.32 8.78
CA ALA A 180 -9.39 -14.04 8.03
C ALA A 180 -8.96 -15.24 7.18
N CYS A 181 -8.36 -14.93 6.03
CA CYS A 181 -7.74 -15.89 5.11
C CYS A 181 -6.29 -15.47 4.89
N ASP A 182 -5.36 -16.33 5.29
CA ASP A 182 -3.92 -16.18 5.02
C ASP A 182 -3.25 -17.57 5.03
N PRO A 183 -2.89 -18.13 3.86
CA PRO A 183 -2.38 -19.49 3.78
C PRO A 183 -0.93 -19.63 4.27
N TYR A 184 -0.26 -18.55 4.68
CA TYR A 184 1.17 -18.54 4.99
C TYR A 184 1.48 -18.38 6.48
N ILE A 185 0.47 -18.28 7.34
CA ILE A 185 0.66 -18.07 8.78
C ILE A 185 0.12 -19.26 9.60
N PRO A 186 0.69 -19.53 10.78
CA PRO A 186 0.19 -20.60 11.64
C PRO A 186 -1.17 -20.25 12.26
N ALA A 187 -1.95 -21.27 12.63
CA ALA A 187 -3.26 -21.12 13.28
C ALA A 187 -3.22 -20.24 14.55
N SER A 188 -2.10 -20.21 15.27
CA SER A 188 -1.90 -19.36 16.45
C SER A 188 -2.03 -17.87 16.15
N ASP A 189 -1.66 -17.43 14.95
CA ASP A 189 -1.66 -16.02 14.59
C ASP A 189 -3.08 -15.51 14.34
N PHE A 190 -3.97 -16.37 13.82
CA PHE A 190 -5.41 -16.07 13.71
C PHE A 190 -6.04 -15.88 15.08
N VAL A 191 -5.77 -16.80 16.01
CA VAL A 191 -6.28 -16.73 17.39
C VAL A 191 -5.78 -15.46 18.08
N ALA A 192 -4.50 -15.12 17.93
CA ALA A 192 -3.92 -13.91 18.51
C ALA A 192 -4.54 -12.62 17.96
N ALA A 193 -4.96 -12.62 16.69
CA ALA A 193 -5.68 -11.51 16.06
C ALA A 193 -7.19 -11.47 16.39
N GLY A 194 -7.71 -12.46 17.12
CA GLY A 194 -9.15 -12.59 17.38
C GLY A 194 -9.96 -12.91 16.12
N ALA A 195 -9.33 -13.53 15.12
CA ALA A 195 -9.94 -13.88 13.85
C ALA A 195 -10.15 -15.39 13.72
N GLU A 196 -11.23 -15.78 13.07
CA GLU A 196 -11.46 -17.16 12.65
C GLU A 196 -10.79 -17.41 11.29
N ALA A 197 -9.95 -18.44 11.22
CA ALA A 197 -9.31 -18.87 9.98
C ALA A 197 -10.33 -19.57 9.07
N VAL A 198 -10.44 -19.10 7.84
CA VAL A 198 -11.28 -19.66 6.78
C VAL A 198 -10.58 -19.55 5.42
N GLU A 199 -11.02 -20.33 4.44
CA GLU A 199 -10.56 -20.20 3.05
C GLU A 199 -11.18 -18.97 2.35
N LEU A 200 -10.59 -18.53 1.24
CA LEU A 200 -11.02 -17.30 0.53
C LEU A 200 -12.50 -17.33 0.13
N ASP A 201 -12.95 -18.40 -0.54
CA ASP A 201 -14.34 -18.50 -1.01
C ASP A 201 -15.35 -18.47 0.15
N GLU A 202 -14.99 -19.11 1.28
CA GLU A 202 -15.79 -19.11 2.49
C GLU A 202 -15.82 -17.72 3.15
N LEU A 203 -14.67 -17.03 3.18
CA LEU A 203 -14.58 -15.65 3.65
C LEU A 203 -15.49 -14.73 2.85
N LEU A 204 -15.43 -14.80 1.52
CA LEU A 204 -16.23 -13.96 0.62
C LEU A 204 -17.73 -14.22 0.82
N ALA A 205 -18.14 -15.49 0.91
CA ALA A 205 -19.54 -15.87 1.09
C ALA A 205 -20.15 -15.45 2.44
N ARG A 206 -19.33 -15.38 3.49
CA ARG A 206 -19.78 -15.14 4.87
C ARG A 206 -19.60 -13.70 5.35
N SER A 207 -18.89 -12.86 4.61
CA SER A 207 -18.55 -11.50 5.05
C SER A 207 -19.54 -10.44 4.55
N ASP A 208 -19.92 -9.52 5.43
CA ASP A 208 -20.65 -8.29 5.08
C ASP A 208 -19.71 -7.16 4.64
N ALA A 209 -18.43 -7.26 4.99
CA ALA A 209 -17.40 -6.32 4.57
C ALA A 209 -16.08 -7.07 4.41
N VAL A 210 -15.35 -6.82 3.33
CA VAL A 210 -14.08 -7.47 3.03
C VAL A 210 -12.99 -6.41 2.87
N THR A 211 -11.82 -6.62 3.48
CA THR A 211 -10.64 -5.78 3.32
C THR A 211 -9.45 -6.60 2.83
N LEU A 212 -8.64 -6.01 1.94
CA LEU A 212 -7.49 -6.67 1.31
C LEU A 212 -6.18 -6.08 1.84
N HIS A 213 -5.31 -6.94 2.34
CA HIS A 213 -3.99 -6.60 2.92
C HIS A 213 -2.90 -7.59 2.46
N VAL A 214 -2.97 -8.05 1.22
CA VAL A 214 -1.99 -8.95 0.59
C VAL A 214 -1.00 -8.18 -0.29
N PRO A 215 0.27 -8.64 -0.41
CA PRO A 215 1.17 -8.10 -1.43
C PRO A 215 0.66 -8.43 -2.84
N LEU A 216 1.11 -7.68 -3.85
CA LEU A 216 0.87 -8.02 -5.25
C LEU A 216 1.96 -8.99 -5.74
N THR A 217 1.56 -10.20 -6.09
CA THR A 217 2.40 -11.25 -6.66
C THR A 217 1.70 -11.86 -7.87
N SER A 218 2.33 -12.81 -8.54
CA SER A 218 1.68 -13.60 -9.60
C SER A 218 0.43 -14.33 -9.10
N ARG A 219 0.39 -14.72 -7.82
CA ARG A 219 -0.72 -15.46 -7.20
C ARG A 219 -1.86 -14.56 -6.70
N THR A 220 -1.59 -13.29 -6.42
CA THR A 220 -2.59 -12.34 -5.90
C THR A 220 -3.03 -11.31 -6.93
N ARG A 221 -2.43 -11.31 -8.13
CA ARG A 221 -2.92 -10.52 -9.25
C ARG A 221 -4.33 -10.97 -9.62
N HIS A 222 -5.27 -10.02 -9.59
CA HIS A 222 -6.70 -10.22 -9.83
C HIS A 222 -7.27 -11.33 -8.93
N LEU A 223 -6.76 -11.41 -7.70
CA LEU A 223 -7.28 -12.32 -6.67
C LEU A 223 -8.78 -12.16 -6.48
N ILE A 224 -9.27 -10.92 -6.57
CA ILE A 224 -10.70 -10.62 -6.59
C ILE A 224 -11.08 -10.21 -8.03
N GLY A 225 -11.61 -11.16 -8.79
CA GLY A 225 -12.17 -10.95 -10.12
C GLY A 225 -13.70 -11.10 -10.14
N ALA A 226 -14.27 -11.22 -11.33
CA ALA A 226 -15.71 -11.37 -11.52
C ALA A 226 -16.29 -12.55 -10.73
N ARG A 227 -15.60 -13.70 -10.69
CA ARG A 227 -16.05 -14.88 -9.94
C ARG A 227 -16.14 -14.57 -8.45
N GLU A 228 -15.07 -14.04 -7.86
CA GLU A 228 -14.98 -13.75 -6.44
C GLU A 228 -16.02 -12.72 -6.00
N LEU A 229 -16.24 -11.69 -6.81
CA LEU A 229 -17.28 -10.69 -6.57
C LEU A 229 -18.68 -11.33 -6.48
N THR A 230 -18.98 -12.34 -7.31
CA THR A 230 -20.28 -13.05 -7.26
C THR A 230 -20.44 -13.96 -6.04
N LEU A 231 -19.35 -14.34 -5.37
CA LEU A 231 -19.41 -15.09 -4.12
C LEU A 231 -19.79 -14.21 -2.92
N MET A 232 -19.55 -12.90 -3.02
CA MET A 232 -19.85 -11.97 -1.94
C MET A 232 -21.36 -11.81 -1.74
N ASN A 233 -21.76 -11.50 -0.50
CA ASN A 233 -23.14 -11.13 -0.22
C ASN A 233 -23.52 -9.87 -1.04
N PRO A 234 -24.73 -9.77 -1.63
CA PRO A 234 -25.16 -8.56 -2.33
C PRO A 234 -25.13 -7.28 -1.48
N SER A 235 -25.26 -7.40 -0.14
CA SER A 235 -25.08 -6.28 0.78
C SER A 235 -23.63 -6.08 1.26
N ALA A 236 -22.67 -6.79 0.69
CA ALA A 236 -21.27 -6.69 1.10
C ALA A 236 -20.59 -5.45 0.52
N VAL A 237 -19.55 -4.99 1.20
CA VAL A 237 -18.64 -3.97 0.68
C VAL A 237 -17.21 -4.48 0.59
N LEU A 238 -16.44 -4.00 -0.39
CA LEU A 238 -15.04 -4.37 -0.60
C LEU A 238 -14.11 -3.15 -0.40
N VAL A 239 -13.03 -3.31 0.35
CA VAL A 239 -12.01 -2.27 0.54
C VAL A 239 -10.64 -2.78 0.10
N ASN A 240 -9.98 -2.03 -0.78
CA ASN A 240 -8.61 -2.32 -1.22
C ASN A 240 -7.68 -1.14 -0.91
N THR A 241 -6.80 -1.33 0.08
CA THR A 241 -5.68 -0.43 0.40
C THR A 241 -4.33 -1.12 0.25
N ALA A 242 -4.29 -2.26 -0.46
CA ALA A 242 -3.09 -3.05 -0.69
C ALA A 242 -2.41 -2.64 -2.00
N ARG A 243 -2.86 -3.20 -3.13
CA ARG A 243 -2.42 -2.84 -4.50
C ARG A 243 -3.59 -2.92 -5.46
N GLY A 244 -3.63 -2.02 -6.45
CA GLY A 244 -4.75 -1.94 -7.39
C GLY A 244 -5.02 -3.26 -8.09
N ALA A 245 -3.98 -3.84 -8.70
CA ALA A 245 -4.06 -5.11 -9.44
C ALA A 245 -4.31 -6.35 -8.57
N VAL A 246 -4.59 -6.24 -7.27
CA VAL A 246 -5.17 -7.36 -6.50
C VAL A 246 -6.65 -7.55 -6.83
N VAL A 247 -7.31 -6.49 -7.29
CA VAL A 247 -8.70 -6.50 -7.76
C VAL A 247 -8.71 -6.23 -9.26
N ASP A 248 -9.49 -6.98 -10.02
CA ASP A 248 -9.82 -6.61 -11.40
C ASP A 248 -10.77 -5.40 -11.36
N GLN A 249 -10.27 -4.19 -11.63
CA GLN A 249 -11.02 -2.95 -11.42
C GLN A 249 -12.15 -2.76 -12.43
N LEU A 250 -12.06 -3.40 -13.60
CA LEU A 250 -13.14 -3.39 -14.59
C LEU A 250 -14.27 -4.32 -14.15
N ALA A 251 -13.95 -5.53 -13.69
CA ALA A 251 -14.94 -6.43 -13.09
C ALA A 251 -15.61 -5.82 -11.85
N LEU A 252 -14.84 -5.09 -11.03
CA LEU A 252 -15.39 -4.36 -9.88
C LEU A 252 -16.39 -3.28 -10.34
N ALA A 253 -16.07 -2.49 -11.36
CA ALA A 253 -16.98 -1.46 -11.85
C ALA A 253 -18.28 -2.05 -12.41
N GLU A 254 -18.20 -3.17 -13.14
CA GLU A 254 -19.38 -3.90 -13.62
C GLU A 254 -20.21 -4.45 -12.46
N ALA A 255 -19.57 -5.03 -11.45
CA ALA A 255 -20.22 -5.54 -10.24
C ALA A 255 -20.95 -4.43 -9.46
N LEU A 256 -20.36 -3.24 -9.35
CA LEU A 256 -20.99 -2.09 -8.70
C LEU A 256 -22.18 -1.55 -9.50
N THR A 257 -22.02 -1.41 -10.82
CA THR A 257 -23.06 -0.93 -11.73
C THR A 257 -24.26 -1.89 -11.77
N SER A 258 -23.98 -3.19 -11.69
CA SER A 258 -25.00 -4.25 -11.70
C SER A 258 -25.50 -4.63 -10.30
N HIS A 259 -25.06 -3.94 -9.26
CA HIS A 259 -25.41 -4.20 -7.86
C HIS A 259 -25.16 -5.65 -7.39
N VAL A 260 -24.10 -6.28 -7.89
CA VAL A 260 -23.60 -7.57 -7.40
C VAL A 260 -23.11 -7.44 -5.95
N ILE A 261 -22.54 -6.29 -5.60
CA ILE A 261 -22.18 -5.90 -4.23
C ILE A 261 -22.68 -4.48 -3.92
N GLU A 262 -22.79 -4.13 -2.64
CA GLU A 262 -23.38 -2.86 -2.19
C GLU A 262 -22.48 -1.67 -2.48
N GLY A 263 -21.16 -1.83 -2.41
CA GLY A 263 -20.20 -0.74 -2.61
C GLY A 263 -18.76 -1.20 -2.50
N ALA A 264 -17.84 -0.31 -2.89
CA ALA A 264 -16.41 -0.58 -2.73
C ALA A 264 -15.61 0.70 -2.48
N ALA A 265 -14.42 0.52 -1.91
CA ALA A 265 -13.43 1.58 -1.79
C ALA A 265 -12.06 1.12 -2.27
N CYS A 266 -11.34 2.00 -2.95
CA CYS A 266 -9.96 1.76 -3.37
C CYS A 266 -9.11 2.98 -3.02
N ASP A 267 -8.01 2.75 -2.33
CA ASP A 267 -6.91 3.73 -2.22
C ASP A 267 -5.87 3.54 -3.33
N VAL A 268 -5.84 2.39 -3.98
CA VAL A 268 -4.80 1.97 -4.92
C VAL A 268 -5.40 1.61 -6.28
N TRP A 269 -4.62 1.75 -7.36
CA TRP A 269 -5.12 1.64 -8.73
C TRP A 269 -4.26 0.73 -9.59
N GLU A 270 -4.86 0.03 -10.57
CA GLU A 270 -4.10 -0.83 -11.50
C GLU A 270 -3.10 -0.01 -12.31
N ARG A 271 -3.51 1.21 -12.69
CA ARG A 271 -2.68 2.24 -13.24
C ARG A 271 -2.68 3.42 -12.29
N GLU A 272 -1.49 3.83 -11.83
CA GLU A 272 -1.31 5.00 -11.00
C GLU A 272 -0.47 6.06 -11.73
N PRO A 273 -0.96 7.31 -11.88
CA PRO A 273 -2.30 7.79 -11.51
C PRO A 273 -3.43 7.16 -12.33
N ALA A 274 -4.60 6.98 -11.71
CA ALA A 274 -5.80 6.53 -12.43
C ALA A 274 -6.25 7.58 -13.45
N LEU A 275 -6.75 7.12 -14.59
CA LEU A 275 -7.38 8.02 -15.56
C LEU A 275 -8.75 8.47 -15.04
N PHE A 276 -9.10 9.74 -15.22
CA PHE A 276 -10.37 10.28 -14.73
C PHE A 276 -11.61 9.75 -15.46
N ASP A 277 -11.45 9.07 -16.60
CA ASP A 277 -12.50 8.34 -17.30
C ASP A 277 -12.66 6.88 -16.81
N HIS A 278 -11.92 6.47 -15.77
CA HIS A 278 -12.04 5.15 -15.19
C HIS A 278 -13.49 4.88 -14.70
N PRO A 279 -14.10 3.72 -15.03
CA PRO A 279 -15.52 3.48 -14.80
C PRO A 279 -15.93 3.49 -13.31
N LEU A 280 -15.02 3.12 -12.40
CA LEU A 280 -15.26 3.24 -10.94
C LEU A 280 -15.64 4.66 -10.50
N PHE A 281 -15.15 5.71 -11.16
CA PHE A 281 -15.50 7.09 -10.81
C PHE A 281 -16.95 7.46 -11.15
N GLN A 282 -17.64 6.65 -11.95
CA GLN A 282 -19.06 6.83 -12.26
C GLN A 282 -19.98 6.07 -11.28
N CYS A 283 -19.43 5.23 -10.40
CA CYS A 283 -20.21 4.44 -9.45
C CYS A 283 -20.57 5.26 -8.22
N GLU A 284 -21.86 5.50 -7.97
CA GLU A 284 -22.32 6.30 -6.80
C GLU A 284 -21.96 5.66 -5.45
N ASN A 285 -21.82 4.33 -5.42
CA ASN A 285 -21.47 3.51 -4.28
C ASN A 285 -19.97 3.20 -4.17
N PHE A 286 -19.13 4.02 -4.80
CA PHE A 286 -17.67 3.89 -4.77
C PHE A 286 -16.99 5.05 -4.01
N ILE A 287 -15.93 4.73 -3.27
CA ILE A 287 -15.03 5.71 -2.63
C ILE A 287 -13.61 5.50 -3.14
N GLY A 288 -13.01 6.53 -3.73
CA GLY A 288 -11.62 6.50 -4.19
C GLY A 288 -10.72 7.43 -3.38
N SER A 289 -9.46 7.05 -3.17
CA SER A 289 -8.39 7.95 -2.74
C SER A 289 -7.09 7.71 -3.53
N PRO A 290 -6.18 8.70 -3.64
CA PRO A 290 -5.05 8.65 -4.56
C PRO A 290 -3.78 8.08 -3.90
N HIS A 291 -3.84 6.85 -3.40
CA HIS A 291 -2.73 6.12 -2.75
C HIS A 291 -2.14 6.86 -1.54
N ILE A 292 -3.02 7.19 -0.59
CA ILE A 292 -2.68 7.99 0.60
C ILE A 292 -2.86 7.23 1.92
N ALA A 293 -3.25 5.96 1.88
CA ALA A 293 -3.62 5.23 3.09
C ALA A 293 -2.50 5.16 4.14
N GLY A 294 -1.23 5.16 3.70
CA GLY A 294 -0.08 5.09 4.60
C GLY A 294 0.44 6.43 5.11
N ILE A 295 -0.30 7.53 4.92
CA ILE A 295 0.24 8.89 5.11
C ILE A 295 -0.30 9.54 6.39
N SER A 296 0.64 9.94 7.23
CA SER A 296 0.49 10.82 8.40
C SER A 296 1.78 11.63 8.56
N ILE A 297 1.79 12.65 9.42
CA ILE A 297 3.03 13.39 9.69
C ILE A 297 4.06 12.44 10.31
N GLU A 298 3.60 11.60 11.24
CA GLU A 298 4.40 10.66 12.00
C GLU A 298 4.98 9.54 11.13
N SER A 299 4.16 8.91 10.29
CA SER A 299 4.62 7.85 9.36
C SER A 299 5.66 8.38 8.37
N GLN A 300 5.50 9.61 7.88
CA GLN A 300 6.48 10.23 6.98
C GLN A 300 7.81 10.52 7.69
N ILE A 301 7.78 10.99 8.94
CA ILE A 301 8.99 11.17 9.76
C ILE A 301 9.66 9.81 9.99
N ASP A 302 8.89 8.78 10.34
CA ASP A 302 9.41 7.44 10.61
C ASP A 302 10.05 6.81 9.36
N ASN A 303 9.37 6.89 8.21
CA ASN A 303 9.89 6.42 6.93
C ASN A 303 11.21 7.10 6.55
N ARG A 304 11.23 8.43 6.61
CA ARG A 304 12.42 9.25 6.30
C ARG A 304 13.60 8.96 7.21
N THR A 305 13.32 8.78 8.50
CA THR A 305 14.34 8.47 9.50
C THR A 305 14.89 7.06 9.27
N LYS A 306 14.02 6.06 9.12
CA LYS A 306 14.42 4.65 8.96
C LYS A 306 15.17 4.39 7.67
N GLN A 307 14.74 4.97 6.53
CA GLN A 307 15.47 4.79 5.27
C GLN A 307 16.90 5.35 5.36
N ALA A 308 17.08 6.51 6.00
CA ALA A 308 18.40 7.13 6.16
C ALA A 308 19.27 6.34 7.14
N GLN A 309 18.69 5.87 8.25
CA GLN A 309 19.38 4.98 9.20
C GLN A 309 19.83 3.67 8.54
N GLU A 310 19.04 3.10 7.64
CA GLU A 310 19.40 1.89 6.91
C GLU A 310 20.58 2.13 5.96
N VAL A 311 20.60 3.27 5.24
CA VAL A 311 21.76 3.68 4.44
C VAL A 311 23.00 3.86 5.32
N VAL A 312 22.89 4.63 6.41
CA VAL A 312 24.00 4.86 7.35
C VAL A 312 24.56 3.56 7.90
N ARG A 313 23.67 2.63 8.28
CA ARG A 313 24.03 1.30 8.78
C ARG A 313 24.89 0.54 7.77
N VAL A 314 24.43 0.41 6.53
CA VAL A 314 25.15 -0.36 5.51
C VAL A 314 26.47 0.31 5.12
N LEU A 315 26.48 1.65 4.95
CA LEU A 315 27.72 2.38 4.61
C LEU A 315 28.75 2.33 5.75
N SER A 316 28.30 2.18 6.99
CA SER A 316 29.16 1.98 8.17
C SER A 316 29.62 0.53 8.37
N GLY A 317 29.32 -0.38 7.44
CA GLY A 317 29.74 -1.77 7.47
C GLY A 317 28.88 -2.70 8.34
N GLN A 318 27.70 -2.25 8.77
CA GLN A 318 26.75 -3.10 9.50
C GLN A 318 25.78 -3.78 8.51
N PRO A 319 25.26 -4.98 8.84
CA PRO A 319 24.27 -5.66 7.99
C PRO A 319 22.94 -4.89 7.94
N PRO A 320 22.18 -4.95 6.82
CA PRO A 320 20.86 -4.34 6.72
C PRO A 320 19.85 -4.98 7.68
N VAL A 321 18.86 -4.20 8.13
CA VAL A 321 17.76 -4.66 9.01
C VAL A 321 16.63 -5.26 8.21
N ASN A 322 16.25 -4.62 7.09
CA ASN A 322 15.09 -5.01 6.30
C ASN A 322 15.47 -5.31 4.84
N PRO A 323 16.37 -6.28 4.57
CA PRO A 323 16.66 -6.67 3.20
C PRO A 323 15.43 -7.36 2.58
N VAL A 324 15.12 -7.00 1.34
CA VAL A 324 14.15 -7.70 0.49
C VAL A 324 14.89 -8.70 -0.39
N LEU A 325 14.38 -9.93 -0.43
CA LEU A 325 15.00 -11.03 -1.17
C LEU A 325 14.18 -11.30 -2.43
N ALA A 326 14.86 -11.70 -3.52
CA ALA A 326 14.16 -12.25 -4.68
C ALA A 326 13.36 -13.49 -4.24
N GLU A 327 12.14 -13.62 -4.75
CA GLU A 327 11.38 -14.87 -4.62
C GLU A 327 12.09 -15.97 -5.42
N ASP A 328 12.08 -17.20 -4.91
CA ASP A 328 12.54 -18.40 -5.62
C ASP A 328 11.61 -18.77 -6.79
#